data_AF-A0A955GWH2-F1
#
_entry.id   AF-A0A955GWH2-F1
#
_cell.length_a   1.000
_cell.length_b   1.000
_cell.length_c   1.000
_cell.angle_alpha   90.00
_cell.angle_beta   90.00
_cell.angle_gamma   90.00
#
_symmetry.space_group_name_H-M   'P 1'
#
loop_
_entity.id
_entity.type
_entity.pdbx_description
1 polymer ?
#
loop_
_entity_poly.entity_id
_entity_poly.type
_entity_poly.pdbx_seq_one_letter_code
_entity_poly.pdbx_strand_id
1 'polypeptide(L)'
;MEPNNEQSNFIRERESSSKSLWYIIIVVLVLALIGWYGYSAGWFSPRETSLDEFLPADLNNEGLPANAAPIDSIHIETTESFPIQETVVVAGNLPNGCTYLNTPTQFRDGNVFYITLDTYTEGDVCTEALVPYEERIPLQVNNLPQGVYVVNVNGQELSFELESDNAIDFTAGEDK
;
A
#
# COMPACT_ATOMS: atom_id res chain seq x y z
N MET A 1 -65.20 17.87 42.02
CA MET A 1 -65.34 16.82 41.00
C MET A 1 -64.68 17.33 39.74
N GLU A 2 -63.47 16.85 39.44
CA GLU A 2 -62.81 16.96 38.12
C GLU A 2 -63.55 16.05 37.10
N PRO A 3 -63.39 16.19 35.75
CA PRO A 3 -62.07 16.16 35.11
C PRO A 3 -61.86 17.05 33.85
N ASN A 4 -60.56 17.11 33.55
CA ASN A 4 -59.86 17.54 32.35
C ASN A 4 -60.46 17.01 31.02
N ASN A 5 -60.31 17.75 29.92
CA ASN A 5 -59.98 17.11 28.63
C ASN A 5 -59.18 18.05 27.71
N GLU A 6 -58.04 17.52 27.31
CA GLU A 6 -57.02 17.99 26.40
C GLU A 6 -57.48 17.75 24.95
N GLN A 7 -56.66 18.15 23.97
CA GLN A 7 -56.76 17.83 22.52
C GLN A 7 -57.65 18.77 21.68
N SER A 8 -57.01 19.76 21.04
CA SER A 8 -57.09 19.95 19.57
C SER A 8 -56.26 21.12 19.04
N ASN A 9 -55.12 21.44 19.66
CA ASN A 9 -54.11 22.33 19.04
C ASN A 9 -53.19 21.55 18.08
N PHE A 10 -53.74 20.74 17.17
CA PHE A 10 -52.90 19.98 16.22
C PHE A 10 -53.26 20.12 14.74
N ILE A 11 -54.32 20.84 14.40
CA ILE A 11 -54.60 21.14 12.99
C ILE A 11 -54.19 22.58 12.69
N ARG A 12 -52.87 22.84 12.77
CA ARG A 12 -52.28 23.89 11.92
C ARG A 12 -52.13 23.26 10.54
N GLU A 13 -53.26 23.17 9.84
CA GLU A 13 -53.34 22.77 8.44
C GLU A 13 -52.30 23.60 7.67
N ARG A 14 -51.22 22.93 7.26
CA ARG A 14 -50.35 23.45 6.20
C ARG A 14 -51.23 23.53 4.97
N GLU A 15 -51.73 24.72 4.69
CA GLU A 15 -52.12 25.13 3.35
C GLU A 15 -50.84 25.21 2.49
N SER A 16 -50.20 24.06 2.29
CA SER A 16 -49.04 23.90 1.43
C SER A 16 -49.56 23.82 0.01
N SER A 17 -49.77 25.01 -0.55
CA SER A 17 -50.01 25.33 -1.96
C SER A 17 -49.76 24.13 -2.89
N SER A 18 -50.82 23.63 -3.53
CA SER A 18 -50.80 22.51 -4.47
C SER A 18 -49.73 22.61 -5.58
N LYS A 19 -49.26 23.83 -5.87
CA LYS A 19 -48.13 24.11 -6.75
C LYS A 19 -46.81 23.53 -6.22
N SER A 20 -46.57 23.61 -4.90
CA SER A 20 -45.37 23.04 -4.25
C SER A 20 -45.35 21.51 -4.31
N LEU A 21 -46.51 20.87 -4.15
CA LEU A 21 -46.64 19.41 -4.34
C LEU A 21 -46.39 19.02 -5.80
N TRP A 22 -46.88 19.80 -6.75
CA TRP A 22 -46.67 19.56 -8.18
C TRP A 22 -45.19 19.71 -8.58
N TYR A 23 -44.47 20.70 -8.04
CA TYR A 23 -43.03 20.83 -8.27
C TYR A 23 -42.22 19.65 -7.71
N ILE A 24 -42.58 19.14 -6.53
CA ILE A 24 -41.91 17.96 -5.96
C ILE A 24 -42.12 16.74 -6.84
N ILE A 25 -43.35 16.54 -7.36
CA ILE A 25 -43.65 15.43 -8.28
C ILE A 25 -42.83 15.55 -9.56
N ILE A 26 -42.72 16.75 -10.15
CA ILE A 26 -41.89 16.96 -11.35
C ILE A 26 -40.42 16.66 -11.07
N VAL A 27 -39.88 17.13 -9.96
CA VAL A 27 -38.46 16.89 -9.60
C VAL A 27 -38.21 15.39 -9.42
N VAL A 28 -39.11 14.66 -8.76
CA VAL A 28 -38.98 13.21 -8.59
C VAL A 28 -39.05 12.48 -9.94
N LEU A 29 -39.95 12.89 -10.83
CA LEU A 29 -40.04 12.30 -12.18
C LEU A 29 -38.79 12.59 -13.01
N VAL A 30 -38.22 13.78 -12.92
CA VAL A 30 -36.98 14.14 -13.60
C VAL A 30 -35.80 13.32 -13.05
N LEU A 31 -35.70 13.15 -11.73
CA LEU A 31 -34.66 12.33 -11.11
C LEU A 31 -34.81 10.85 -11.49
N ALA A 32 -36.04 10.33 -11.56
CA ALA A 32 -36.30 8.97 -12.01
C ALA A 32 -35.92 8.77 -13.50
N LEU A 33 -36.21 9.75 -14.36
CA LEU A 33 -35.79 9.74 -15.76
C LEU A 33 -34.27 9.80 -15.88
N ILE A 34 -33.60 10.68 -15.13
CA ILE A 34 -32.12 10.76 -15.11
C ILE A 34 -31.52 9.44 -14.63
N GLY A 35 -32.08 8.83 -13.58
CA GLY A 35 -31.65 7.51 -13.10
C GLY A 35 -31.83 6.41 -14.14
N TRP A 36 -32.97 6.37 -14.84
CA TRP A 36 -33.25 5.42 -15.92
C TRP A 36 -32.32 5.61 -17.13
N TYR A 37 -32.12 6.85 -17.56
CA TYR A 37 -31.19 7.18 -18.64
C TYR A 37 -29.74 6.87 -18.23
N GLY A 38 -29.33 7.18 -17.00
CA GLY A 38 -28.00 6.86 -16.48
C GLY A 38 -27.74 5.36 -16.36
N TYR A 39 -28.75 4.56 -16.00
CA TYR A 39 -28.66 3.10 -15.96
C TYR A 39 -28.45 2.50 -17.35
N SER A 40 -29.11 3.04 -18.39
CA SER A 40 -28.96 2.56 -19.76
C SER A 40 -27.73 3.10 -20.50
N ALA A 41 -27.25 4.30 -20.16
CA ALA A 41 -26.10 4.93 -20.79
C ALA A 41 -24.74 4.54 -20.18
N GLY A 42 -24.72 3.69 -19.14
CA GLY A 42 -23.48 3.19 -18.54
C GLY A 42 -22.67 4.23 -17.75
N TRP A 43 -23.28 5.35 -17.37
CA TRP A 43 -22.63 6.41 -16.58
C TRP A 43 -22.23 5.96 -15.18
N PHE A 44 -22.86 4.90 -14.67
CA PHE A 44 -22.57 4.30 -13.36
C PHE A 44 -21.82 2.97 -13.45
N SER A 45 -21.33 2.58 -14.64
CA SER A 45 -20.42 1.45 -14.71
C SER A 45 -19.15 1.81 -13.94
N PRO A 46 -18.66 0.94 -13.03
CA PRO A 46 -17.30 1.06 -12.53
C PRO A 46 -16.41 1.23 -13.75
N ARG A 47 -15.58 2.28 -13.78
CA ARG A 47 -14.53 2.38 -14.78
C ARG A 47 -13.70 1.12 -14.61
N GLU A 48 -13.82 0.20 -15.55
CA GLU A 48 -12.88 -0.91 -15.63
C GLU A 48 -11.52 -0.24 -15.87
N THR A 49 -10.73 -0.14 -14.81
CA THR A 49 -9.30 0.07 -14.93
C THR A 49 -8.82 -1.12 -15.74
N SER A 50 -8.73 -0.95 -17.05
CA SER A 50 -8.08 -1.91 -17.92
C SER A 50 -6.71 -2.19 -17.34
N LEU A 51 -6.35 -3.46 -17.22
CA LEU A 51 -5.05 -3.93 -16.74
C LEU A 51 -3.86 -3.38 -17.55
N ASP A 52 -4.10 -2.60 -18.60
CA ASP A 52 -3.10 -1.88 -19.38
C ASP A 52 -2.62 -0.56 -18.72
N GLU A 53 -3.29 -0.06 -17.66
CA GLU A 53 -2.82 1.12 -16.88
C GLU A 53 -1.84 0.74 -15.76
N PHE A 54 -1.60 -0.56 -15.51
CA PHE A 54 -0.57 -1.01 -14.56
C PHE A 54 0.84 -1.08 -15.15
N LEU A 55 1.03 -0.71 -16.42
CA LEU A 55 2.35 -0.35 -16.91
C LEU A 55 2.53 1.15 -16.68
N PRO A 56 3.38 1.58 -15.71
CA PRO A 56 3.65 2.99 -15.56
C PRO A 56 4.24 3.53 -16.87
N ALA A 57 3.49 4.37 -17.56
CA ALA A 57 3.96 5.19 -18.66
C ALA A 57 4.82 6.37 -18.17
N ASP A 58 5.63 6.12 -17.14
CA ASP A 58 6.52 7.08 -16.50
C ASP A 58 7.76 6.34 -15.94
N LEU A 59 8.55 5.75 -16.83
CA LEU A 59 10.00 5.69 -16.63
C LEU A 59 10.58 7.00 -17.18
N ASN A 60 10.24 8.15 -16.59
CA ASN A 60 11.10 9.31 -16.71
C ASN A 60 12.39 9.04 -15.91
N ASN A 61 13.24 8.16 -16.46
CA ASN A 61 14.68 8.10 -16.26
C ASN A 61 15.19 7.89 -14.82
N GLU A 62 14.53 7.05 -14.02
CA GLU A 62 15.17 6.27 -12.96
C GLU A 62 15.04 4.79 -13.36
N GLY A 63 15.59 4.45 -14.54
CA GLY A 63 15.72 3.04 -14.90
C GLY A 63 16.56 2.35 -13.83
N LEU A 64 16.15 1.16 -13.40
CA LEU A 64 17.01 0.33 -12.56
C LEU A 64 18.40 0.28 -13.18
N PRO A 65 19.47 0.37 -12.37
CA PRO A 65 20.81 0.33 -12.91
C PRO A 65 20.94 -0.91 -13.81
N ALA A 66 21.65 -0.78 -14.93
CA ALA A 66 21.68 -1.83 -15.96
C ALA A 66 22.16 -3.20 -15.43
N ASN A 67 22.82 -3.20 -14.27
CA ASN A 67 23.32 -4.35 -13.54
C ASN A 67 22.43 -4.76 -12.35
N ALA A 68 21.23 -4.20 -12.17
CA ALA A 68 20.31 -4.58 -11.10
C ALA A 68 19.94 -6.07 -11.19
N ALA A 69 19.94 -6.75 -10.05
CA ALA A 69 19.50 -8.14 -9.97
C ALA A 69 18.00 -8.27 -10.30
N PRO A 70 17.57 -9.23 -11.14
CA PRO A 70 16.17 -9.52 -11.36
C PRO A 70 15.53 -10.13 -10.11
N ILE A 71 14.53 -9.46 -9.55
CA ILE A 71 13.84 -9.86 -8.32
C ILE A 71 12.46 -10.40 -8.65
N ASP A 72 12.18 -11.63 -8.25
CA ASP A 72 10.88 -12.28 -8.42
C ASP A 72 9.99 -12.11 -7.19
N SER A 73 10.58 -12.09 -5.99
CA SER A 73 9.85 -11.91 -4.74
C SER A 73 10.70 -11.31 -3.64
N ILE A 74 10.04 -10.57 -2.75
CA ILE A 74 10.61 -9.97 -1.54
C ILE A 74 9.67 -10.21 -0.37
N HIS A 75 10.24 -10.52 0.80
CA HIS A 75 9.49 -10.58 2.05
C HIS A 75 10.40 -10.24 3.24
N ILE A 76 9.80 -9.95 4.38
CA ILE A 76 10.51 -9.68 5.63
C ILE A 76 10.28 -10.84 6.59
N GLU A 77 11.37 -11.28 7.21
CA GLU A 77 11.38 -12.21 8.32
C GLU A 77 11.75 -11.46 9.60
N THR A 78 10.83 -11.49 10.56
CA THR A 78 11.00 -10.85 11.87
C THR A 78 11.32 -11.89 12.93
N THR A 79 12.28 -11.61 13.81
CA THR A 79 12.60 -12.48 14.95
C THR A 79 11.74 -12.13 16.17
N GLU A 80 11.19 -13.14 16.83
CA GLU A 80 10.48 -13.01 18.11
C GLU A 80 11.43 -12.88 19.32
N SER A 81 12.42 -11.98 19.26
CA SER A 81 13.39 -11.71 20.34
C SER A 81 13.56 -10.21 20.56
N PHE A 82 14.00 -9.77 21.75
CA PHE A 82 14.35 -8.37 22.01
C PHE A 82 15.86 -8.21 22.24
N PRO A 83 16.55 -7.30 21.50
CA PRO A 83 16.05 -6.46 20.41
C PRO A 83 15.54 -7.27 19.21
N ILE A 84 14.52 -6.74 18.52
CA ILE A 84 13.97 -7.39 17.33
C ILE A 84 14.93 -7.21 16.16
N GLN A 85 15.01 -8.23 15.32
CA GLN A 85 15.78 -8.25 14.09
C GLN A 85 14.82 -8.41 12.92
N GLU A 86 15.07 -7.61 11.88
CA GLU A 86 14.32 -7.64 10.62
C GLU A 86 15.28 -8.08 9.51
N THR A 87 14.94 -9.13 8.78
CA THR A 87 15.72 -9.63 7.64
C THR A 87 14.88 -9.57 6.39
N VAL A 88 15.37 -8.85 5.37
CA VAL A 88 14.74 -8.84 4.05
C VAL A 88 15.25 -10.03 3.27
N VAL A 89 14.35 -10.87 2.79
CA VAL A 89 14.66 -12.01 1.93
C VAL A 89 14.26 -11.67 0.51
N VAL A 90 15.24 -11.69 -0.39
CA VAL A 90 15.09 -11.37 -1.80
C VAL A 90 15.37 -12.62 -2.62
N ALA A 91 14.41 -13.06 -3.43
CA ALA A 91 14.57 -14.23 -4.29
C ALA A 91 14.32 -13.86 -5.76
N GLY A 92 15.05 -14.51 -6.65
CA GLY A 92 14.97 -14.26 -8.08
C GLY A 92 15.74 -15.27 -8.91
N ASN A 93 15.88 -14.97 -10.20
CA ASN A 93 16.62 -15.80 -11.15
C ASN A 93 17.62 -14.95 -11.93
N LEU A 94 18.89 -15.34 -11.86
CA LEU A 94 19.96 -14.77 -12.69
C LEU A 94 19.85 -15.31 -14.12
N PRO A 95 20.21 -14.52 -15.13
CA PRO A 95 19.97 -14.87 -16.53
C PRO A 95 20.83 -16.03 -17.05
N ASN A 96 21.97 -16.33 -16.42
CA ASN A 96 22.92 -17.33 -16.87
C ASN A 96 23.88 -17.76 -15.74
N GLY A 97 24.68 -18.80 -15.99
CA GLY A 97 25.67 -19.34 -15.03
C GLY A 97 26.95 -18.52 -14.82
N CYS A 98 27.11 -17.39 -15.49
CA CYS A 98 28.25 -16.47 -15.32
C CYS A 98 27.88 -15.18 -14.58
N THR A 99 26.59 -14.99 -14.29
CA THR A 99 26.10 -13.83 -13.58
C THR A 99 26.05 -14.17 -12.10
N TYR A 100 26.56 -13.28 -11.28
CA TYR A 100 26.67 -13.44 -9.84
C TYR A 100 26.13 -12.20 -9.14
N LEU A 101 25.64 -12.37 -7.92
CA LEU A 101 25.23 -11.25 -7.08
C LEU A 101 26.45 -10.56 -6.48
N ASN A 102 26.42 -9.23 -6.47
CA ASN A 102 27.28 -8.42 -5.62
C ASN A 102 26.76 -8.44 -4.18
N THR A 103 27.63 -8.06 -3.25
CA THR A 103 27.21 -7.82 -1.87
C THR A 103 26.15 -6.71 -1.85
N PRO A 104 24.99 -6.93 -1.21
CA PRO A 104 23.96 -5.91 -1.11
C PRO A 104 24.51 -4.67 -0.40
N THR A 105 24.17 -3.50 -0.92
CA THR A 105 24.44 -2.23 -0.22
C THR A 105 23.14 -1.70 0.35
N GLN A 106 23.20 -1.16 1.57
CA GLN A 106 22.04 -0.58 2.22
C GLN A 106 22.36 0.82 2.76
N PHE A 107 21.39 1.72 2.65
CA PHE A 107 21.39 2.99 3.36
C PHE A 107 19.99 3.28 3.88
N ARG A 108 19.88 4.09 4.94
CA ARG A 108 18.59 4.52 5.47
C ARG A 108 18.48 6.03 5.43
N ASP A 109 17.37 6.52 4.91
CA ASP A 109 16.95 7.91 5.00
C ASP A 109 15.59 7.99 5.71
N GLY A 110 15.58 8.57 6.90
CA GLY A 110 14.41 8.56 7.79
C GLY A 110 13.93 7.14 8.08
N ASN A 111 12.69 6.85 7.65
CA ASN A 111 12.01 5.57 7.83
C ASN A 111 12.12 4.65 6.60
N VAL A 112 12.91 5.03 5.58
CA VAL A 112 13.07 4.25 4.35
C VAL A 112 14.46 3.63 4.30
N PHE A 113 14.51 2.31 4.21
CA PHE A 113 15.71 1.54 3.91
C PHE A 113 15.80 1.34 2.41
N TYR A 114 16.86 1.84 1.81
CA TYR A 114 17.18 1.63 0.41
C TYR A 114 18.23 0.54 0.31
N ILE A 115 17.93 -0.49 -0.46
CA ILE A 115 18.80 -1.63 -0.71
C ILE A 115 19.05 -1.71 -2.21
N THR A 116 20.33 -1.73 -2.57
CA THR A 116 20.77 -1.98 -3.94
C THR A 116 21.35 -3.37 -4.02
N LEU A 117 20.74 -4.20 -4.87
CA LEU A 117 21.18 -5.55 -5.17
C LEU A 117 21.62 -5.62 -6.64
N ASP A 118 22.93 -5.56 -6.85
CA ASP A 118 23.52 -5.56 -8.17
C ASP A 118 24.08 -6.94 -8.55
N THR A 119 24.32 -7.13 -9.82
CA THR A 119 25.00 -8.29 -10.39
C THR A 119 26.29 -7.88 -11.07
N TYR A 120 27.17 -8.86 -11.24
CA TYR A 120 28.31 -8.77 -12.14
C TYR A 120 28.38 -10.05 -12.98
N THR A 121 28.98 -9.96 -14.17
CA THR A 121 29.18 -11.09 -15.05
C THR A 121 30.66 -11.36 -15.22
N GLU A 122 31.07 -12.62 -15.07
CA GLU A 122 32.43 -13.06 -15.29
C GLU A 122 32.48 -14.16 -16.35
N GLY A 123 33.29 -13.95 -17.39
CA GLY A 123 33.48 -14.90 -18.48
C GLY A 123 32.65 -14.60 -19.73
N ASP A 124 33.09 -15.18 -20.85
CA ASP A 124 32.51 -14.92 -22.19
C ASP A 124 31.62 -16.08 -22.70
N VAL A 125 31.71 -17.26 -22.07
CA VAL A 125 30.96 -18.47 -22.46
C VAL A 125 30.15 -18.96 -21.27
N CYS A 126 28.83 -18.78 -21.35
CA CYS A 126 27.91 -18.95 -20.22
C CYS A 126 26.79 -19.94 -20.56
N THR A 127 26.24 -20.58 -19.54
CA THR A 127 25.05 -21.42 -19.71
C THR A 127 23.82 -20.55 -19.92
N GLU A 128 22.95 -20.88 -20.88
CA GLU A 128 21.70 -20.14 -21.14
C GLU A 128 20.56 -20.55 -20.18
N ALA A 129 20.90 -21.09 -19.01
CA ALA A 129 19.94 -21.54 -18.02
C ALA A 129 19.81 -20.50 -16.90
N LEU A 130 18.57 -20.25 -16.47
CA LEU A 130 18.28 -19.43 -15.30
C LEU A 130 18.90 -20.05 -14.04
N VAL A 131 19.54 -19.23 -13.22
CA VAL A 131 20.12 -19.65 -11.95
C VAL A 131 19.36 -18.99 -10.80
N PRO A 132 18.58 -19.76 -10.02
CA PRO A 132 17.83 -19.20 -8.90
C PRO A 132 18.77 -18.73 -7.78
N TYR A 133 18.38 -17.66 -7.10
CA TYR A 133 19.07 -17.13 -5.93
C TYR A 133 18.08 -16.78 -4.81
N GLU A 134 18.61 -16.79 -3.58
CA GLU A 134 17.94 -16.28 -2.38
C GLU A 134 18.98 -15.55 -1.54
N GLU A 135 18.76 -14.25 -1.30
CA GLU A 135 19.66 -13.38 -0.55
C GLU A 135 18.94 -12.89 0.71
N ARG A 136 19.60 -13.01 1.87
CA ARG A 136 19.05 -12.62 3.18
C ARG A 136 19.81 -11.43 3.74
N ILE A 137 19.15 -10.29 3.82
CA ILE A 137 19.74 -8.98 4.10
C ILE A 137 19.24 -8.48 5.47
N PRO A 138 20.06 -8.56 6.54
CA PRO A 138 19.67 -8.08 7.85
C PRO A 138 19.64 -6.54 7.89
N LEU A 139 18.50 -5.98 8.29
CA LEU A 139 18.31 -4.54 8.43
C LEU A 139 18.90 -4.04 9.76
N GLN A 140 19.50 -2.85 9.71
CA GLN A 140 20.01 -2.17 10.90
C GLN A 140 18.88 -1.45 11.64
N VAL A 141 18.08 -2.23 12.38
CA VAL A 141 16.90 -1.76 13.14
C VAL A 141 17.18 -1.42 14.61
N ASN A 142 18.43 -1.53 15.05
CA ASN A 142 18.81 -1.20 16.43
C ASN A 142 18.63 0.29 16.72
N ASN A 143 18.10 0.60 17.91
CA ASN A 143 17.85 1.94 18.43
C ASN A 143 16.87 2.76 17.59
N LEU A 144 15.92 2.09 16.93
CA LEU A 144 14.89 2.77 16.14
C LEU A 144 13.61 2.94 16.94
N PRO A 145 12.94 4.11 16.83
CA PRO A 145 11.67 4.32 17.49
C PRO A 145 10.59 3.42 16.89
N GLN A 146 9.54 3.17 17.67
CA GLN A 146 8.33 2.54 17.18
C GLN A 146 7.78 3.26 15.94
N GLY A 147 7.21 2.49 15.01
CA GLY A 147 6.58 3.04 13.81
C GLY A 147 6.75 2.18 12.57
N VAL A 148 6.21 2.69 11.46
CA VAL A 148 6.23 2.01 10.15
C VAL A 148 7.47 2.42 9.36
N TYR A 149 8.16 1.42 8.84
CA TYR A 149 9.35 1.54 8.01
C TYR A 149 9.08 0.93 6.63
N VAL A 150 9.67 1.55 5.61
CA VAL A 150 9.61 1.08 4.23
C VAL A 150 10.97 0.54 3.85
N VAL A 151 10.99 -0.56 3.10
CA VAL A 151 12.17 -1.12 2.46
C VAL A 151 11.96 -1.01 0.96
N ASN A 152 12.90 -0.37 0.27
CA ASN A 152 12.95 -0.28 -1.18
C ASN A 152 14.15 -1.10 -1.67
N VAL A 153 13.91 -2.19 -2.38
CA VAL A 153 14.94 -3.05 -2.97
C VAL A 153 14.85 -2.92 -4.49
N ASN A 154 15.83 -2.24 -5.10
CA ASN A 154 15.83 -1.99 -6.54
C ASN A 154 14.45 -1.51 -7.06
N GLY A 155 13.82 -0.54 -6.37
CA GLY A 155 12.51 0.02 -6.75
C GLY A 155 11.28 -0.80 -6.33
N GLN A 156 11.44 -2.02 -5.80
CA GLN A 156 10.32 -2.77 -5.20
C GLN A 156 10.17 -2.44 -3.72
N GLU A 157 8.96 -2.15 -3.28
CA GLU A 157 8.69 -1.69 -1.92
C GLU A 157 7.91 -2.69 -1.07
N LEU A 158 8.30 -2.79 0.20
CA LEU A 158 7.56 -3.47 1.25
C LEU A 158 7.71 -2.70 2.56
N SER A 159 6.89 -3.01 3.56
CA SER A 159 6.91 -2.30 4.84
C SER A 159 6.83 -3.26 6.02
N PHE A 160 7.42 -2.84 7.15
CA PHE A 160 7.27 -3.49 8.45
C PHE A 160 6.98 -2.44 9.53
N GLU A 161 6.49 -2.89 10.68
CA GLU A 161 6.17 -2.02 11.80
C GLU A 161 6.95 -2.48 13.04
N LEU A 162 7.65 -1.53 13.67
CA LEU A 162 8.19 -1.71 15.01
C LEU A 162 7.08 -1.35 16.01
N GLU A 163 6.54 -2.34 16.73
CA GLU A 163 5.47 -2.14 17.72
C GLU A 163 5.93 -1.35 18.96
N SER A 164 7.23 -1.31 19.22
CA SER A 164 7.87 -0.59 20.32
C SER A 164 9.26 -0.11 19.93
N ASP A 165 9.84 0.80 20.71
CA ASP A 165 11.21 1.28 20.50
C ASP A 165 12.20 0.10 20.56
N ASN A 166 12.97 -0.11 19.49
CA ASN A 166 13.95 -1.19 19.41
C ASN A 166 15.29 -0.79 20.05
N ALA A 167 15.23 -0.20 21.25
CA ALA A 167 16.37 0.28 22.01
C ALA A 167 16.46 -0.46 23.35
N ILE A 168 17.67 -0.86 23.75
CA ILE A 168 17.88 -1.45 25.08
C ILE A 168 17.80 -0.33 26.11
N ASP A 169 16.75 -0.32 26.92
CA ASP A 169 16.64 0.57 28.08
C ASP A 169 17.34 -0.06 29.30
N PHE A 170 18.50 0.51 29.67
CA PHE A 170 19.26 0.09 30.85
C PHE A 170 18.77 0.73 32.15
N THR A 171 17.79 1.65 32.10
CA THR A 171 17.28 2.38 33.27
C THR A 171 16.07 1.73 33.92
N ALA A 172 15.44 0.75 33.26
CA ALA A 172 14.27 0.02 33.74
C ALA A 172 14.48 -0.83 35.02
N GLY A 173 15.68 -0.82 35.62
CA GLY A 173 16.05 -1.58 36.80
C GLY A 173 16.44 -0.76 38.04
N GLU A 174 16.44 0.58 37.97
CA GLU A 174 16.99 1.42 39.06
C GLU A 174 15.98 1.78 40.17
N ASP A 175 14.75 1.26 40.08
CA ASP A 175 13.72 1.40 41.10
C ASP A 175 13.69 0.17 42.04
N LYS A 176 14.76 -0.05 42.83
CA LYS A 176 14.72 -0.97 43.99
C LYS A 176 15.47 -0.46 45.20
#